data_AF-A0A081XIP9-F1
#
_entry.id   AF-A0A081XIP9-F1
#
_cell.length_a   1.000
_cell.length_b   1.000
_cell.length_c   1.000
_cell.angle_alpha   90.00
_cell.angle_beta   90.00
_cell.angle_gamma   90.00
#
_symmetry.space_group_name_H-M   'P 1'
#
loop_
_entity.id
_entity.type
_entity.pdbx_description
1 polymer ?
#
loop_
_entity_poly.entity_id
_entity_poly.type
_entity_poly.pdbx_seq_one_letter_code
_entity_poly.pdbx_strand_id
1 'polypeptide(L)'
;MLTEKPSGARRLASYNSSSPARLVDIARNYDRICRRAEGLLHPDATETEVLAALLAIRILREKLDHDELKLTTLARTKRITWARIAEWQELSGRQAAERRHLQLGRAYTHPDGTVPATQSERVEYARGLRSRRAERQWALNNAARIRRVAAQLAAIDNLQQRVDGSHEAQIMHAIRHGKDAPPQEPPQEPLVWPKALRECVDEDERFRRTPPLLVDDGLHDPDYQRQQQEADIVHRLLGLIGYAANPRNIDLTDLPDLADATFDIYNDCQQAAKGRRGASRRSGHA
;
A
#
# COMPACT_ATOMS: atom_id res chain seq x y z
N MET A 1 3.68 27.79 57.62
CA MET A 1 2.32 27.22 57.57
C MET A 1 1.50 28.08 56.62
N LEU A 2 1.26 27.56 55.41
CA LEU A 2 -0.07 27.18 54.90
C LEU A 2 -0.96 28.41 54.65
N THR A 3 -1.31 28.73 53.41
CA THR A 3 -2.31 27.95 52.69
C THR A 3 -2.32 28.26 51.18
N GLU A 4 -2.42 27.19 50.41
CA GLU A 4 -2.68 27.15 48.98
C GLU A 4 -4.02 27.81 48.62
N LYS A 5 -4.10 28.41 47.43
CA LYS A 5 -5.36 28.56 46.69
C LYS A 5 -5.22 27.88 45.33
N PRO A 6 -6.21 27.06 44.92
CA PRO A 6 -6.05 26.11 43.84
C PRO A 6 -6.15 26.75 42.46
N SER A 7 -5.36 26.16 41.57
CA SER A 7 -5.38 26.21 40.12
C SER A 7 -6.79 26.43 39.56
N GLY A 8 -7.01 27.60 38.96
CA GLY A 8 -8.17 27.87 38.13
C GLY A 8 -8.06 27.06 36.84
N ALA A 9 -8.55 25.82 36.88
CA ALA A 9 -8.78 25.01 35.70
C ALA A 9 -9.56 25.84 34.67
N ARG A 10 -8.89 26.16 33.56
CA ARG A 10 -9.45 26.79 32.38
C ARG A 10 -10.51 25.84 31.83
N ARG A 11 -11.74 25.93 32.36
CA ARG A 11 -12.92 25.23 31.83
C ARG A 11 -13.13 25.75 30.42
N LEU A 12 -12.66 24.98 29.44
CA LEU A 12 -13.08 25.09 28.06
C LEU A 12 -14.60 25.02 28.06
N ALA A 13 -15.24 26.14 27.75
CA ALA A 13 -16.67 26.21 27.59
C ALA A 13 -17.07 25.13 26.58
N SER A 14 -17.88 24.18 27.02
CA SER A 14 -18.46 23.18 26.14
C SER A 14 -19.25 23.93 25.06
N TYR A 15 -18.76 23.90 23.83
CA TYR A 15 -19.48 24.38 22.66
C TYR A 15 -20.73 23.50 22.49
N ASN A 16 -21.82 23.91 23.12
CA ASN A 16 -23.14 23.32 22.91
C ASN A 16 -23.66 23.87 21.56
N SER A 17 -23.32 23.19 20.47
CA SER A 17 -23.57 23.60 19.08
C SER A 17 -24.94 23.22 18.52
N SER A 18 -25.89 22.75 19.35
CA SER A 18 -27.12 22.15 18.82
C SER A 18 -28.38 22.70 19.48
N SER A 19 -28.70 23.97 19.23
CA SER A 19 -30.09 24.43 19.35
C SER A 19 -30.66 24.61 17.93
N PRO A 20 -31.76 23.95 17.57
CA PRO A 20 -32.35 24.02 16.22
C PRO A 20 -32.70 25.45 15.82
N ALA A 21 -33.03 26.32 16.78
CA ALA A 21 -33.25 27.74 16.55
C ALA A 21 -32.03 28.45 15.95
N ARG A 22 -30.82 28.16 16.43
CA ARG A 22 -29.58 28.78 15.92
C ARG A 22 -29.27 28.37 14.49
N LEU A 23 -29.52 27.12 14.11
CA LEU A 23 -29.32 26.66 12.74
C LEU A 23 -30.32 27.32 11.77
N VAL A 24 -31.57 27.46 12.20
CA VAL A 24 -32.60 28.17 11.43
C VAL A 24 -32.20 29.64 11.25
N ASP A 25 -31.64 30.29 12.26
CA ASP A 25 -31.20 31.68 12.16
C ASP A 25 -29.97 31.84 11.25
N ILE A 26 -29.02 30.89 11.28
CA ILE A 26 -27.88 30.86 10.35
C ILE A 26 -28.36 30.68 8.91
N ALA A 27 -29.31 29.76 8.66
CA ALA A 27 -29.89 29.53 7.34
C ALA A 27 -30.64 30.75 6.81
N ARG A 28 -31.46 31.41 7.65
CA ARG A 28 -32.14 32.65 7.28
C ARG A 28 -31.16 33.79 6.98
N ASN A 29 -30.06 33.88 7.74
CA ASN A 29 -29.05 34.90 7.50
C ASN A 29 -28.32 34.65 6.18
N TYR A 30 -27.97 33.40 5.89
CA TYR A 30 -27.41 32.99 4.60
C TYR A 30 -28.35 33.35 3.43
N ASP A 31 -29.63 32.98 3.50
CA ASP A 31 -30.64 33.28 2.47
C ASP A 31 -30.79 34.80 2.25
N ARG A 32 -30.76 35.59 3.33
CA ARG A 32 -30.83 37.05 3.25
C ARG A 32 -29.62 37.61 2.52
N ILE A 33 -28.43 37.11 2.77
CA ILE A 33 -27.19 37.54 2.11
C ILE A 33 -27.20 37.15 0.63
N CYS A 34 -27.66 35.95 0.29
CA CYS A 34 -27.86 35.55 -1.11
C CYS A 34 -28.81 36.48 -1.85
N ARG A 35 -29.97 36.82 -1.26
CA ARG A 35 -30.92 37.78 -1.86
C ARG A 35 -30.36 39.19 -2.03
N ARG A 36 -29.51 39.65 -1.10
CA ARG A 36 -28.78 40.92 -1.24
C ARG A 36 -27.76 40.86 -2.39
N ALA A 37 -27.05 39.75 -2.54
CA ALA A 37 -26.10 39.54 -3.63
C ALA A 37 -26.78 39.44 -5.01
N GLU A 38 -28.01 38.91 -5.07
CA GLU A 38 -28.86 38.89 -6.26
C GLU A 38 -29.47 40.27 -6.60
N GLY A 39 -29.28 41.29 -5.76
CA GLY A 39 -29.83 42.64 -5.96
C GLY A 39 -31.32 42.76 -5.60
N LEU A 40 -31.91 41.75 -4.95
CA LEU A 40 -33.32 41.72 -4.53
C LEU A 40 -33.57 42.48 -3.20
N LEU A 41 -32.50 42.91 -2.53
CA LEU A 41 -32.48 43.71 -1.29
C LEU A 41 -31.35 44.76 -1.38
N HIS A 42 -31.41 45.83 -0.59
CA HIS A 42 -30.36 46.86 -0.56
C HIS A 42 -28.96 46.23 -0.29
N PRO A 43 -27.91 46.59 -1.06
CA PRO A 43 -26.61 45.90 -1.06
C PRO A 43 -25.72 46.21 0.15
N ASP A 44 -26.31 46.53 1.30
CA ASP A 44 -25.58 46.91 2.52
C ASP A 44 -25.31 45.66 3.40
N ALA A 45 -24.61 44.69 2.82
CA ALA A 45 -24.11 43.52 3.56
C ALA A 45 -22.71 43.82 4.09
N THR A 46 -22.46 43.48 5.36
CA THR A 46 -21.12 43.67 5.94
C THR A 46 -20.12 42.65 5.39
N GLU A 47 -18.82 42.98 5.37
CA GLU A 47 -17.76 42.05 4.95
C GLU A 47 -17.83 40.71 5.69
N THR A 48 -18.03 40.75 7.00
CA THR A 48 -18.16 39.56 7.86
C THR A 48 -19.36 38.70 7.47
N GLU A 49 -20.49 39.30 7.12
CA GLU A 49 -21.68 38.57 6.65
C GLU A 49 -21.39 37.83 5.33
N VAL A 50 -20.76 38.51 4.36
CA VAL A 50 -20.41 37.91 3.07
C VAL A 50 -19.41 36.76 3.24
N LEU A 51 -18.36 36.95 4.03
CA LEU A 51 -17.38 35.90 4.31
C LEU A 51 -18.00 34.71 5.06
N ALA A 52 -18.90 34.97 6.01
CA ALA A 52 -19.63 33.91 6.71
C ALA A 52 -20.53 33.11 5.76
N ALA A 53 -21.19 33.77 4.79
CA ALA A 53 -22.00 33.09 3.77
C ALA A 53 -21.14 32.23 2.83
N LEU A 54 -19.96 32.72 2.40
CA LEU A 54 -19.02 31.93 1.61
C LEU A 54 -18.46 30.73 2.37
N LEU A 55 -18.18 30.88 3.66
CA LEU A 55 -17.77 29.77 4.53
C LEU A 55 -18.89 28.73 4.67
N ALA A 56 -20.15 29.18 4.83
CA ALA A 56 -21.31 28.28 4.87
C ALA A 56 -21.45 27.48 3.56
N ILE A 57 -21.25 28.11 2.40
CA ILE A 57 -21.24 27.43 1.09
C ILE A 57 -20.14 26.37 1.05
N ARG A 58 -18.92 26.71 1.47
CA ARG A 58 -17.80 25.76 1.48
C ARG A 58 -18.11 24.54 2.35
N ILE A 59 -18.57 24.75 3.59
CA ILE A 59 -18.89 23.66 4.52
C ILE A 59 -20.04 22.80 3.98
N LEU A 60 -21.06 23.42 3.39
CA LEU A 60 -22.18 22.70 2.80
C LEU A 60 -21.72 21.87 1.59
N ARG A 61 -20.86 22.40 0.73
CA ARG A 61 -20.26 21.64 -0.39
C ARG A 61 -19.47 20.44 0.11
N GLU A 62 -18.60 20.63 1.11
CA GLU A 62 -17.83 19.54 1.72
C GLU A 62 -18.76 18.44 2.30
N LYS A 63 -19.86 18.85 2.96
CA LYS A 63 -20.88 17.90 3.47
C LYS A 63 -21.59 17.16 2.34
N LEU A 64 -22.03 17.87 1.30
CA LEU A 64 -22.73 17.29 0.16
C LEU A 64 -21.85 16.32 -0.62
N ASP A 65 -20.59 16.68 -0.87
CA ASP A 65 -19.61 15.83 -1.52
C ASP A 65 -19.37 14.53 -0.71
N HIS A 66 -19.35 14.64 0.62
CA HIS A 66 -19.23 13.49 1.53
C HIS A 66 -20.47 12.59 1.53
N ASP A 67 -21.65 13.20 1.65
CA ASP A 67 -22.91 12.47 1.64
C ASP A 67 -23.11 11.78 0.28
N GLU A 68 -22.72 12.42 -0.82
CA GLU A 68 -22.73 11.81 -2.15
C GLU A 68 -21.79 10.60 -2.24
N LEU A 69 -20.55 10.71 -1.74
CA LEU A 69 -19.62 9.59 -1.71
C LEU A 69 -20.21 8.39 -0.96
N LYS A 70 -20.80 8.63 0.21
CA LYS A 70 -21.44 7.59 1.04
C LYS A 70 -22.63 6.94 0.35
N LEU A 71 -23.54 7.74 -0.19
CA LEU A 71 -24.75 7.25 -0.86
C LEU A 71 -24.41 6.47 -2.13
N THR A 72 -23.43 6.95 -2.90
CA THR A 72 -22.93 6.23 -4.08
C THR A 72 -22.29 4.90 -3.68
N THR A 73 -21.48 4.88 -2.62
CA THR A 73 -20.89 3.65 -2.06
C THR A 73 -21.98 2.66 -1.65
N LEU A 74 -23.02 3.13 -0.94
CA LEU A 74 -24.17 2.30 -0.53
C LEU A 74 -24.92 1.73 -1.74
N ALA A 75 -25.15 2.54 -2.77
CA ALA A 75 -25.77 2.11 -4.01
C ALA A 75 -24.98 0.98 -4.68
N ARG A 76 -23.64 1.06 -4.66
CA ARG A 76 -22.75 0.02 -5.18
C ARG A 76 -22.82 -1.27 -4.34
N THR A 77 -22.93 -1.17 -3.01
CA THR A 77 -23.18 -2.33 -2.12
C THR A 77 -24.52 -3.01 -2.44
N LYS A 78 -25.54 -2.24 -2.83
CA LYS A 78 -26.83 -2.76 -3.34
C LYS A 78 -26.79 -3.22 -4.80
N ARG A 79 -25.59 -3.32 -5.39
CA ARG A 79 -25.34 -3.73 -6.79
C ARG A 79 -26.01 -2.85 -7.85
N ILE A 80 -26.33 -1.59 -7.54
CA ILE A 80 -26.84 -0.64 -8.54
C ILE A 80 -25.73 -0.33 -9.54
N THR A 81 -26.04 -0.39 -10.84
CA THR A 81 -25.06 -0.17 -11.91
C THR A 81 -24.67 1.30 -12.00
N TRP A 82 -23.43 1.57 -12.43
CA TRP A 82 -22.97 2.93 -12.67
C TRP A 82 -23.80 3.70 -13.70
N ALA A 83 -24.38 3.01 -14.68
CA ALA A 83 -25.28 3.63 -15.65
C ALA A 83 -26.56 4.14 -14.97
N ARG A 84 -27.14 3.34 -14.07
CA ARG A 84 -28.32 3.75 -13.29
C ARG A 84 -27.99 4.86 -12.30
N ILE A 85 -26.82 4.82 -11.66
CA ILE A 85 -26.37 5.93 -10.80
C ILE A 85 -26.20 7.21 -11.62
N ALA A 86 -25.60 7.13 -12.81
CA ALA A 86 -25.42 8.28 -13.69
C ALA A 86 -26.75 8.92 -14.10
N GLU A 87 -27.77 8.12 -14.39
CA GLU A 87 -29.12 8.58 -14.70
C GLU A 87 -29.71 9.42 -13.55
N TRP A 88 -29.62 8.93 -12.31
CA TRP A 88 -30.13 9.65 -11.13
C TRP A 88 -29.27 10.83 -10.68
N GLN A 89 -28.00 10.89 -11.10
CA GLN A 89 -27.07 11.99 -10.82
C GLN A 89 -26.96 12.97 -12.00
N GLU A 90 -27.75 12.80 -13.06
CA GLU A 90 -27.72 13.61 -14.29
C GLU A 90 -26.32 13.69 -14.94
N LEU A 91 -25.54 12.62 -14.80
CA LEU A 91 -24.20 12.53 -15.38
C LEU A 91 -24.28 11.96 -16.80
N SER A 92 -23.35 12.38 -17.66
CA SER A 92 -23.31 12.02 -19.10
C SER A 92 -23.19 10.53 -19.41
N GLY A 93 -22.98 9.68 -18.38
CA GLY A 93 -23.05 8.24 -18.49
C GLY A 93 -22.25 7.54 -17.40
N ARG A 94 -22.16 6.21 -17.51
CA ARG A 94 -21.46 5.35 -16.54
C ARG A 94 -20.05 5.86 -16.19
N GLN A 95 -19.26 6.22 -17.20
CA GLN A 95 -17.85 6.62 -17.00
C GLN A 95 -17.74 7.93 -16.21
N ALA A 96 -18.71 8.82 -16.36
CA ALA A 96 -18.77 10.08 -15.62
C ALA A 96 -19.10 9.82 -14.13
N ALA A 97 -20.06 8.94 -13.85
CA ALA A 97 -20.39 8.53 -12.47
C ALA A 97 -19.21 7.86 -11.76
N GLU A 98 -18.54 6.92 -12.44
CA GLU A 98 -17.36 6.25 -11.89
C GLU A 98 -16.22 7.25 -11.61
N ARG A 99 -15.97 8.17 -12.54
CA ARG A 99 -14.96 9.23 -12.37
C ARG A 99 -15.29 10.16 -11.20
N ARG A 100 -16.54 10.59 -11.06
CA ARG A 100 -16.99 11.46 -9.97
C ARG A 100 -16.81 10.77 -8.62
N HIS A 101 -17.24 9.52 -8.49
CA HIS A 101 -17.05 8.72 -7.27
C HIS A 101 -15.55 8.59 -6.90
N LEU A 102 -14.69 8.31 -7.87
CA LEU A 102 -13.25 8.23 -7.64
C LEU A 102 -12.61 9.57 -7.30
N GLN A 103 -13.13 10.69 -7.80
CA GLN A 103 -12.66 12.03 -7.44
C GLN A 103 -13.03 12.37 -6.00
N LEU A 104 -14.28 12.14 -5.61
CA LEU A 104 -14.75 12.34 -4.23
C LEU A 104 -13.97 11.47 -3.25
N GLY A 105 -13.71 10.20 -3.59
CA GLY A 105 -12.92 9.29 -2.76
C GLY A 105 -11.44 9.69 -2.62
N ARG A 106 -10.87 10.48 -3.54
CA ARG A 106 -9.49 11.02 -3.42
C ARG A 106 -9.43 12.26 -2.53
N ALA A 107 -10.50 13.05 -2.51
CA ALA A 107 -10.58 14.27 -1.72
C ALA A 107 -10.87 14.00 -0.23
N TYR A 108 -11.34 12.79 0.11
CA TYR A 108 -11.76 12.44 1.46
C TYR A 108 -10.69 11.65 2.24
N THR A 109 -10.13 12.26 3.29
CA THR A 109 -9.29 11.58 4.31
C THR A 109 -10.17 10.67 5.17
N HIS A 110 -9.76 9.41 5.37
CA HIS A 110 -10.49 8.49 6.24
C HIS A 110 -10.50 8.97 7.71
N PRO A 111 -11.51 8.60 8.52
CA PRO A 111 -11.54 8.90 9.95
C PRO A 111 -10.32 8.38 10.74
N ASP A 112 -9.60 7.40 10.19
CA ASP A 112 -8.38 6.78 10.74
C ASP A 112 -7.08 7.55 10.37
N GLY A 113 -7.21 8.77 9.84
CA GLY A 113 -6.05 9.60 9.47
C GLY A 113 -5.28 9.12 8.24
N THR A 114 -5.73 8.05 7.58
CA THR A 114 -5.15 7.57 6.33
C THR A 114 -5.60 8.45 5.17
N VAL A 115 -4.63 9.13 4.55
CA VAL A 115 -4.84 9.91 3.32
C VAL A 115 -5.05 8.91 2.16
N PRO A 116 -6.02 9.11 1.27
CA PRO A 116 -6.12 8.32 0.06
C PRO A 116 -4.82 8.46 -0.73
N ALA A 117 -4.23 7.32 -1.10
CA ALA A 117 -2.96 7.31 -1.81
C ALA A 117 -3.00 8.27 -3.01
N THR A 118 -2.02 9.17 -3.09
CA THR A 118 -1.95 10.20 -4.13
C THR A 118 -1.94 9.57 -5.53
N GLN A 119 -2.24 10.33 -6.59
CA GLN A 119 -2.14 9.80 -7.96
C GLN A 119 -0.76 9.25 -8.27
N SER A 120 0.28 9.90 -7.74
CA SER A 120 1.67 9.48 -7.80
C SER A 120 1.86 8.12 -7.11
N GLU A 121 1.39 7.97 -5.87
CA GLU A 121 1.46 6.72 -5.11
C GLU A 121 0.66 5.58 -5.75
N ARG A 122 -0.50 5.85 -6.35
CA ARG A 122 -1.25 4.83 -7.10
C ARG A 122 -0.53 4.40 -8.37
N VAL A 123 0.12 5.34 -9.06
CA VAL A 123 0.94 5.04 -10.24
C VAL A 123 2.17 4.25 -9.83
N GLU A 124 2.81 4.58 -8.72
CA GLU A 124 3.92 3.84 -8.14
C GLU A 124 3.49 2.45 -7.67
N TYR A 125 2.35 2.33 -7.02
CA TYR A 125 1.75 1.04 -6.62
C TYR A 125 1.41 0.18 -7.84
N ALA A 126 0.78 0.75 -8.88
CA ALA A 126 0.51 0.04 -10.14
C ALA A 126 1.78 -0.30 -10.92
N ARG A 127 2.82 0.55 -10.88
CA ARG A 127 4.17 0.26 -11.41
C ARG A 127 4.83 -0.86 -10.60
N GLY A 128 4.67 -0.86 -9.28
CA GLY A 128 5.14 -1.90 -8.37
C GLY A 128 4.47 -3.24 -8.67
N LEU A 129 3.15 -3.27 -8.82
CA LEU A 129 2.39 -4.46 -9.23
C LEU A 129 2.84 -5.00 -10.59
N ARG A 130 3.08 -4.13 -11.58
CA ARG A 130 3.63 -4.54 -12.89
C ARG A 130 5.07 -5.05 -12.80
N SER A 131 5.90 -4.42 -11.97
CA SER A 131 7.27 -4.89 -11.69
C SER A 131 7.22 -6.29 -11.09
N ARG A 132 6.38 -6.51 -10.07
CA ARG A 132 6.20 -7.83 -9.44
C ARG A 132 5.68 -8.89 -10.41
N ARG A 133 4.71 -8.56 -11.27
CA ARG A 133 4.26 -9.50 -12.33
C ARG A 133 5.38 -9.81 -13.33
N ALA A 134 6.16 -8.80 -13.71
CA ALA A 134 7.30 -8.98 -14.61
C ALA A 134 8.39 -9.85 -13.98
N GLU A 135 8.68 -9.66 -12.69
CA GLU A 135 9.62 -10.44 -11.89
C GLU A 135 9.15 -11.89 -11.72
N ARG A 136 7.87 -12.14 -11.41
CA ARG A 136 7.29 -13.49 -11.37
C ARG A 136 7.42 -14.22 -12.71
N GLN A 137 7.11 -13.53 -13.82
CA GLN A 137 7.25 -14.12 -15.15
C GLN A 137 8.73 -14.41 -15.49
N TRP A 138 9.64 -13.51 -15.11
CA TRP A 138 11.07 -13.76 -15.28
C TRP A 138 11.53 -14.94 -14.43
N ALA A 139 11.06 -15.04 -13.19
CA ALA A 139 11.36 -16.14 -12.28
C ALA A 139 10.90 -17.48 -12.86
N LEU A 140 9.67 -17.57 -13.38
CA LEU A 140 9.17 -18.74 -14.10
C LEU A 140 10.08 -19.13 -15.27
N ASN A 141 10.43 -18.17 -16.14
CA ASN A 141 11.26 -18.43 -17.31
C ASN A 141 12.68 -18.89 -16.94
N ASN A 142 13.15 -18.57 -15.73
CA ASN A 142 14.48 -18.92 -15.22
C ASN A 142 14.44 -19.96 -14.08
N ALA A 143 13.31 -20.66 -13.92
CA ALA A 143 13.04 -21.49 -12.74
C ALA A 143 14.11 -22.57 -12.50
N ALA A 144 14.60 -23.22 -13.57
CA ALA A 144 15.65 -24.24 -13.44
C ALA A 144 16.95 -23.68 -12.84
N ARG A 145 17.35 -22.47 -13.24
CA ARG A 145 18.55 -21.80 -12.73
C ARG A 145 18.36 -21.37 -11.27
N ILE A 146 17.20 -20.79 -10.95
CA ILE A 146 16.83 -20.38 -9.58
C ILE A 146 16.81 -21.57 -8.63
N ARG A 147 16.17 -22.68 -9.01
CA ARG A 147 16.11 -23.91 -8.21
C ARG A 147 17.49 -24.48 -7.93
N ARG A 148 18.37 -24.51 -8.93
CA ARG A 148 19.74 -25.03 -8.77
C ARG A 148 20.50 -24.25 -7.72
N VAL A 149 20.50 -22.91 -7.81
CA VAL A 149 21.20 -22.06 -6.83
C VAL A 149 20.55 -22.13 -5.46
N ALA A 150 19.22 -22.17 -5.37
CA ALA A 150 18.51 -22.32 -4.09
C ALA A 150 18.86 -23.64 -3.40
N ALA A 151 18.91 -24.75 -4.14
CA ALA A 151 19.29 -26.05 -3.60
C ALA A 151 20.76 -26.07 -3.14
N GLN A 152 21.68 -25.46 -3.89
CA GLN A 152 23.08 -25.33 -3.50
C GLN A 152 23.25 -24.50 -2.22
N LEU A 153 22.52 -23.38 -2.09
CA LEU A 153 22.50 -22.58 -0.87
C LEU A 153 21.90 -23.35 0.33
N ALA A 154 20.80 -24.07 0.12
CA ALA A 154 20.14 -24.84 1.17
C ALA A 154 20.97 -26.01 1.70
N ALA A 155 21.87 -26.55 0.86
CA ALA A 155 22.78 -27.64 1.19
C ALA A 155 24.03 -27.21 1.99
N ILE A 156 24.20 -25.92 2.27
CA ILE A 156 25.30 -25.44 3.12
C ILE A 156 25.02 -25.83 4.59
N ASP A 157 25.82 -26.72 5.15
CA ASP A 157 25.63 -27.26 6.50
C ASP A 157 25.68 -26.16 7.58
N ASN A 158 26.63 -25.23 7.47
CA ASN A 158 26.83 -24.14 8.42
C ASN A 158 26.10 -22.84 8.03
N LEU A 159 25.04 -22.93 7.22
CA LEU A 159 24.33 -21.74 6.71
C LEU A 159 23.85 -20.82 7.84
N GLN A 160 23.28 -21.40 8.90
CA GLN A 160 22.79 -20.62 10.05
C GLN A 160 23.92 -19.81 10.71
N GLN A 161 25.06 -20.46 10.98
CA GLN A 161 26.22 -19.82 11.59
C GLN A 161 26.77 -18.67 10.74
N ARG A 162 26.75 -18.82 9.41
CA ARG A 162 27.17 -17.76 8.48
C ARG A 162 26.26 -16.53 8.53
N VAL A 163 24.95 -16.73 8.64
CA VAL A 163 24.01 -15.61 8.74
C VAL A 163 24.13 -14.93 10.10
N ASP A 164 24.26 -15.69 11.18
CA ASP A 164 24.41 -15.15 12.54
C ASP A 164 25.73 -14.36 12.68
N GLY A 165 26.79 -14.76 11.98
CA GLY A 165 28.06 -14.05 11.91
C GLY A 165 28.09 -12.84 10.98
N SER A 166 27.02 -12.60 10.20
CA SER A 166 26.98 -11.53 9.20
C SER A 166 26.97 -10.13 9.80
N HIS A 167 27.40 -9.15 9.01
CA HIS A 167 27.38 -7.74 9.42
C HIS A 167 25.96 -7.25 9.75
N GLU A 168 24.95 -7.69 9.01
CA GLU A 168 23.56 -7.32 9.26
C GLU A 168 23.04 -7.91 10.58
N ALA A 169 23.37 -9.18 10.87
CA ALA A 169 23.05 -9.79 12.17
C ALA A 169 23.71 -9.03 13.32
N GLN A 170 24.99 -8.62 13.17
CA GLN A 170 25.70 -7.80 14.16
C GLN A 170 25.00 -6.46 14.40
N ILE A 171 24.51 -5.78 13.35
CA ILE A 171 23.73 -4.53 13.48
C ILE A 171 22.42 -4.79 14.23
N MET A 172 21.68 -5.83 13.85
CA MET A 172 20.41 -6.19 14.51
C MET A 172 20.62 -6.52 15.99
N HIS A 173 21.71 -7.19 16.32
CA HIS A 173 22.14 -7.43 17.70
C HIS A 173 22.49 -6.14 18.45
N ALA A 174 23.27 -5.25 17.84
CA ALA A 174 23.64 -3.97 18.45
C ALA A 174 22.42 -3.07 18.71
N ILE A 175 21.42 -3.07 17.83
CA ILE A 175 20.15 -2.37 18.03
C ILE A 175 19.37 -2.98 19.20
N ARG A 176 19.34 -4.31 19.31
CA ARG A 176 18.60 -5.03 20.35
C ARG A 176 19.22 -4.89 21.75
N HIS A 177 20.56 -4.89 21.84
CA HIS A 177 21.28 -4.97 23.11
C HIS A 177 22.06 -3.70 23.51
N GLY A 178 22.09 -2.68 22.65
CA GLY A 178 22.88 -1.48 22.85
C GLY A 178 24.35 -1.68 22.46
N LYS A 179 25.05 -0.57 22.16
CA LYS A 179 26.40 -0.56 21.57
C LYS A 179 27.50 -1.13 22.49
N ASP A 180 27.22 -1.27 23.78
CA ASP A 180 28.16 -1.64 24.84
C ASP A 180 27.89 -3.05 25.43
N ALA A 181 27.07 -3.88 24.78
CA ALA A 181 26.86 -5.25 25.21
C ALA A 181 28.16 -6.08 25.00
N PRO A 182 28.61 -6.88 25.99
CA PRO A 182 29.77 -7.75 25.83
C PRO A 182 29.54 -8.73 24.66
N PRO A 183 30.61 -9.23 24.00
CA PRO A 183 30.49 -10.29 23.01
C PRO A 183 29.93 -11.53 23.70
N GLN A 184 28.62 -11.72 23.66
CA GLN A 184 27.94 -12.90 24.16
C GLN A 184 27.62 -13.82 22.98
N GLU A 185 27.54 -15.11 23.31
CA GLU A 185 27.31 -16.25 22.42
C GLU A 185 26.25 -16.01 21.33
N PRO A 186 26.40 -16.67 20.17
CA PRO A 186 25.51 -16.45 19.02
C PRO A 186 24.03 -16.55 19.41
N PRO A 187 23.16 -15.77 18.72
CA PRO A 187 21.72 -15.73 18.98
C PRO A 187 21.13 -17.14 19.20
N GLN A 188 20.45 -17.34 20.33
CA GLN A 188 19.71 -18.59 20.57
C GLN A 188 18.44 -18.72 19.72
N GLU A 189 17.97 -17.61 19.14
CA GLU A 189 16.87 -17.60 18.16
C GLU A 189 17.46 -17.63 16.75
N PRO A 190 17.42 -18.77 16.05
CA PRO A 190 17.92 -18.86 14.68
C PRO A 190 17.19 -17.85 13.80
N LEU A 191 17.96 -17.09 13.02
CA LEU A 191 17.40 -16.19 12.01
C LEU A 191 16.40 -16.94 11.12
N VAL A 192 15.30 -16.28 10.77
CA VAL A 192 14.18 -16.89 10.04
C VAL A 192 14.58 -17.30 8.62
N TRP A 193 15.61 -16.65 8.04
CA TRP A 193 15.97 -16.79 6.63
C TRP A 193 16.49 -18.20 6.22
N PRO A 194 17.48 -18.83 6.88
CA PRO A 194 17.95 -20.17 6.50
C PRO A 194 16.84 -21.22 6.56
N LYS A 195 15.97 -21.13 7.57
CA LYS A 195 14.80 -22.00 7.71
C LYS A 195 13.81 -21.76 6.57
N ALA A 196 13.49 -20.50 6.27
CA ALA A 196 12.58 -20.15 5.18
C ALA A 196 13.09 -20.60 3.80
N LEU A 197 14.42 -20.58 3.56
CA LEU A 197 15.02 -21.10 2.35
C LEU A 197 14.79 -22.61 2.21
N ARG A 198 15.10 -23.38 3.26
CA ARG A 198 14.91 -24.85 3.24
C ARG A 198 13.43 -25.21 3.07
N GLU A 199 12.54 -24.56 3.79
CA GLU A 199 11.10 -24.77 3.66
C GLU A 199 10.59 -24.45 2.24
N CYS A 200 11.10 -23.39 1.62
CA CYS A 200 10.70 -23.01 0.26
C CYS A 200 11.26 -23.96 -0.80
N VAL A 201 12.48 -24.50 -0.61
CA VAL A 201 13.04 -25.55 -1.48
C VAL A 201 12.22 -26.84 -1.35
N ASP A 202 11.89 -27.26 -0.13
CA ASP A 202 11.03 -28.42 0.13
C ASP A 202 9.64 -28.24 -0.48
N GLU A 203 9.06 -27.04 -0.42
CA GLU A 203 7.78 -26.68 -1.04
C GLU A 203 7.84 -26.83 -2.57
N ASP A 204 8.89 -26.31 -3.24
CA ASP A 204 9.09 -26.48 -4.69
C ASP A 204 9.28 -27.96 -5.08
N GLU A 205 10.05 -28.72 -4.31
CA GLU A 205 10.23 -30.15 -4.56
C GLU A 205 8.93 -30.93 -4.41
N ARG A 206 8.15 -30.65 -3.36
CA ARG A 206 6.83 -31.27 -3.15
C ARG A 206 5.87 -30.90 -4.27
N PHE A 207 5.81 -29.63 -4.66
CA PHE A 207 4.98 -29.16 -5.77
C PHE A 207 5.31 -29.86 -7.09
N ARG A 208 6.61 -30.08 -7.37
CA ARG A 208 7.05 -30.80 -8.57
C ARG A 208 6.78 -32.30 -8.52
N ARG A 209 6.90 -32.94 -7.36
CA ARG A 209 6.66 -34.39 -7.18
C ARG A 209 5.17 -34.73 -7.15
N THR A 210 4.40 -33.93 -6.42
CA THR A 210 2.96 -34.11 -6.22
C THR A 210 2.27 -32.78 -6.45
N PRO A 211 1.94 -32.44 -7.70
CA PRO A 211 1.18 -31.24 -7.99
C PRO A 211 -0.14 -31.26 -7.21
N PRO A 212 -0.52 -30.16 -6.52
CA PRO A 212 -1.77 -30.12 -5.77
C PRO A 212 -2.95 -30.40 -6.70
N LEU A 213 -3.96 -31.12 -6.18
CA LEU A 213 -5.22 -31.31 -6.88
C LEU A 213 -5.88 -29.93 -7.05
N LEU A 214 -6.04 -29.51 -8.29
CA LEU A 214 -6.58 -28.20 -8.62
C LEU A 214 -8.09 -28.23 -8.40
N VAL A 215 -8.60 -27.31 -7.59
CA VAL A 215 -10.03 -27.13 -7.39
C VAL A 215 -10.57 -26.42 -8.64
N ASP A 216 -11.41 -27.10 -9.39
CA ASP A 216 -12.14 -26.48 -10.50
C ASP A 216 -13.13 -25.46 -9.94
N ASP A 217 -12.70 -24.20 -9.90
CA ASP A 217 -13.52 -23.06 -9.47
C ASP A 217 -14.35 -22.50 -10.65
N GLY A 218 -14.32 -23.15 -11.83
CA GLY A 218 -15.05 -22.75 -13.04
C GLY A 218 -14.63 -21.40 -13.65
N LEU A 219 -13.65 -20.71 -13.05
CA LEU A 219 -13.24 -19.34 -13.38
C LEU A 219 -11.87 -19.24 -14.05
N HIS A 220 -10.97 -20.18 -13.78
CA HIS A 220 -9.61 -20.19 -14.32
C HIS A 220 -9.24 -21.59 -14.78
N ASP A 221 -8.51 -21.68 -15.89
CA ASP A 221 -7.92 -22.92 -16.37
C ASP A 221 -7.04 -23.55 -15.27
N PRO A 222 -7.24 -24.84 -14.91
CA PRO A 222 -6.39 -25.53 -13.95
C PRO A 222 -4.89 -25.40 -14.28
N ASP A 223 -4.52 -25.42 -15.56
CA ASP A 223 -3.12 -25.26 -15.96
C ASP A 223 -2.58 -23.85 -15.68
N TYR A 224 -3.44 -22.81 -15.82
CA TYR A 224 -3.09 -21.44 -15.45
C TYR A 224 -2.91 -21.29 -13.93
N GLN A 225 -3.77 -21.90 -13.12
CA GLN A 225 -3.64 -21.90 -11.66
C GLN A 225 -2.34 -22.58 -11.21
N ARG A 226 -2.01 -23.73 -11.80
CA ARG A 226 -0.73 -24.42 -11.56
C ARG A 226 0.46 -23.52 -11.91
N GLN A 227 0.43 -22.87 -13.07
CA GLN A 227 1.51 -22.00 -13.51
C GLN A 227 1.70 -20.78 -12.59
N GLN A 228 0.61 -20.21 -12.06
CA GLN A 228 0.69 -19.11 -11.08
C GLN A 228 1.28 -19.57 -9.75
N GLN A 229 0.90 -20.75 -9.25
CA GLN A 229 1.49 -21.30 -8.02
C GLN A 229 2.99 -21.57 -8.18
N GLU A 230 3.40 -22.15 -9.31
CA GLU A 230 4.82 -22.32 -9.63
C GLU A 230 5.55 -20.95 -9.67
N ALA A 231 4.92 -19.93 -10.27
CA ALA A 231 5.48 -18.59 -10.34
C ALA A 231 5.73 -17.98 -8.97
N ASP A 232 4.79 -18.16 -8.05
CA ASP A 232 4.87 -17.63 -6.71
C ASP A 232 5.94 -18.34 -5.88
N ILE A 233 6.05 -19.67 -5.98
CA ILE A 233 7.10 -20.45 -5.30
C ILE A 233 8.49 -20.05 -5.82
N VAL A 234 8.68 -20.03 -7.14
CA VAL A 234 9.98 -19.69 -7.74
C VAL A 234 10.35 -18.22 -7.51
N HIS A 235 9.37 -17.30 -7.52
CA HIS A 235 9.61 -15.89 -7.17
C HIS A 235 9.99 -15.73 -5.69
N ARG A 236 9.44 -16.54 -4.79
CA ARG A 236 9.86 -16.58 -3.37
C ARG A 236 11.31 -17.06 -3.24
N LEU A 237 11.69 -18.14 -3.94
CA LEU A 237 13.08 -18.61 -4.01
C LEU A 237 14.03 -17.51 -4.52
N LEU A 238 13.63 -16.80 -5.57
CA LEU A 238 14.40 -15.68 -6.12
C LEU A 238 14.63 -14.56 -5.09
N GLY A 239 13.61 -14.24 -4.29
CA GLY A 239 13.74 -13.27 -3.20
C GLY A 239 14.73 -13.71 -2.12
N LEU A 240 14.71 -15.00 -1.76
CA LEU A 240 15.63 -15.58 -0.77
C LEU A 240 17.07 -15.64 -1.30
N ILE A 241 17.27 -15.97 -2.57
CA ILE A 241 18.57 -15.87 -3.27
C ILE A 241 19.05 -14.42 -3.29
N GLY A 242 18.18 -13.46 -3.58
CA GLY A 242 18.52 -12.03 -3.56
C GLY A 242 19.02 -11.53 -2.21
N TYR A 243 18.53 -12.12 -1.10
CA TYR A 243 19.08 -11.85 0.23
C TYR A 243 20.52 -12.34 0.38
N ALA A 244 20.84 -13.53 -0.14
CA ALA A 244 22.18 -14.11 -0.14
C ALA A 244 23.15 -13.40 -1.10
N ALA A 245 22.64 -12.74 -2.15
CA ALA A 245 23.44 -11.97 -3.11
C ALA A 245 24.12 -10.73 -2.49
N ASN A 246 23.69 -10.30 -1.29
CA ASN A 246 24.31 -9.20 -0.57
C ASN A 246 25.38 -9.74 0.40
N PRO A 247 26.67 -9.40 0.20
CA PRO A 247 27.77 -9.87 1.07
C PRO A 247 27.62 -9.45 2.54
N ARG A 248 26.79 -8.44 2.83
CA ARG A 248 26.53 -7.99 4.22
C ARG A 248 25.62 -8.95 4.98
N ASN A 249 24.85 -9.76 4.26
CA ASN A 249 23.84 -10.65 4.82
C ASN A 249 24.36 -12.08 5.02
N ILE A 250 25.28 -12.54 4.17
CA ILE A 250 25.88 -13.89 4.23
C ILE A 250 27.31 -13.81 3.70
N ASP A 251 28.25 -14.43 4.42
CA ASP A 251 29.61 -14.64 3.93
C ASP A 251 29.70 -15.93 3.09
N LEU A 252 29.96 -15.76 1.80
CA LEU A 252 30.15 -16.82 0.80
C LEU A 252 31.54 -16.74 0.16
N THR A 253 32.52 -16.09 0.79
CA THR A 253 33.87 -15.88 0.22
C THR A 253 34.63 -17.17 -0.08
N ASP A 254 34.29 -18.26 0.61
CA ASP A 254 34.83 -19.60 0.41
C ASP A 254 34.14 -20.39 -0.73
N LEU A 255 33.01 -19.88 -1.24
CA LEU A 255 32.22 -20.48 -2.33
C LEU A 255 32.02 -19.47 -3.47
N PRO A 256 33.08 -19.08 -4.19
CA PRO A 256 33.03 -17.99 -5.18
C PRO A 256 32.06 -18.28 -6.32
N ASP A 257 32.04 -19.50 -6.85
CA ASP A 257 31.12 -19.89 -7.93
C ASP A 257 29.64 -19.74 -7.53
N LEU A 258 29.33 -20.03 -6.26
CA LEU A 258 27.97 -19.90 -5.73
C LEU A 258 27.63 -18.43 -5.47
N ALA A 259 28.57 -17.64 -4.95
CA ALA A 259 28.41 -16.20 -4.76
C ALA A 259 28.13 -15.50 -6.10
N ASP A 260 28.92 -15.81 -7.13
CA ASP A 260 28.76 -15.28 -8.49
C ASP A 260 27.41 -15.72 -9.09
N ALA A 261 27.05 -17.00 -8.98
CA ALA A 261 25.76 -17.47 -9.49
C ALA A 261 24.56 -16.79 -8.82
N THR A 262 24.65 -16.54 -7.50
CA THR A 262 23.62 -15.84 -6.71
C THR A 262 23.52 -14.38 -7.13
N PHE A 263 24.67 -13.71 -7.30
CA PHE A 263 24.76 -12.33 -7.74
C PHE A 263 24.24 -12.14 -9.17
N ASP A 264 24.62 -13.00 -10.10
CA ASP A 264 24.21 -12.94 -11.50
C ASP A 264 22.70 -13.12 -11.66
N ILE A 265 22.10 -14.11 -10.98
CA ILE A 265 20.63 -14.30 -11.00
C ILE A 265 19.91 -13.05 -10.53
N TYR A 266 20.38 -12.46 -9.42
CA TYR A 266 19.76 -11.26 -8.88
C TYR A 266 19.93 -10.06 -9.81
N ASN A 267 21.13 -9.86 -10.37
CA ASN A 267 21.42 -8.78 -11.29
C ASN A 267 20.64 -8.89 -12.61
N ASP A 268 20.57 -10.09 -13.20
CA ASP A 268 19.81 -10.37 -14.43
C ASP A 268 18.31 -10.07 -14.24
N CYS A 269 17.75 -10.46 -13.08
CA CYS A 269 16.37 -10.11 -12.73
C CYS A 269 16.16 -8.59 -12.69
N GLN A 270 17.05 -7.86 -12.01
CA GLN A 270 16.97 -6.41 -11.87
C GLN A 270 17.14 -5.70 -13.23
N GLN A 271 18.02 -6.20 -14.09
CA GLN A 271 18.21 -5.68 -15.44
C GLN A 271 16.99 -5.95 -16.32
N ALA A 272 16.40 -7.14 -16.26
CA ALA A 272 15.18 -7.47 -16.97
C ALA A 272 14.00 -6.56 -16.54
N ALA A 273 13.90 -6.27 -15.24
CA ALA A 273 12.92 -5.33 -14.70
C ALA A 273 13.15 -3.89 -15.19
N LYS A 274 14.42 -3.45 -15.34
CA LYS A 274 14.79 -2.12 -15.86
C LYS A 274 14.64 -2.00 -17.39
N GLY A 275 15.01 -3.01 -18.16
CA GLY A 275 14.92 -3.04 -19.62
C GLY A 275 13.48 -2.87 -20.13
N ARG A 276 12.51 -3.51 -19.46
CA ARG A 276 11.08 -3.30 -19.74
C ARG A 276 10.60 -1.88 -19.40
N ARG A 277 11.18 -1.22 -18.39
CA ARG A 277 10.90 0.20 -18.06
C ARG A 277 11.43 1.16 -19.14
N GLY A 278 12.53 0.82 -19.81
CA GLY A 278 13.10 1.60 -20.92
C GLY A 278 12.29 1.48 -22.23
N ALA A 279 11.87 0.26 -22.58
CA ALA A 279 11.03 0.01 -23.77
C ALA A 279 9.66 0.70 -23.67
N SER A 280 9.01 0.65 -22.50
CA SER A 280 7.72 1.32 -22.27
C SER A 280 7.81 2.86 -22.23
N ARG A 281 9.01 3.44 -22.07
CA ARG A 281 9.23 4.90 -22.12
C ARG A 281 9.43 5.41 -23.55
N ARG A 282 9.96 4.58 -24.45
CA ARG A 282 10.15 4.94 -25.88
C ARG A 282 8.86 4.84 -26.70
N SER A 283 7.90 4.01 -26.30
CA SER A 283 6.62 3.85 -26.99
C SER A 283 5.54 4.88 -26.62
N GLY A 284 5.83 5.86 -25.75
CA GLY A 284 4.91 6.95 -25.36
C GLY A 284 5.23 8.32 -25.99
N HIS A 285 6.13 8.35 -26.99
CA HIS A 285 6.56 9.54 -27.71
C HIS A 285 6.54 9.33 -29.23
N ALA A 286 5.56 8.57 -29.72
CA ALA A 286 5.21 8.49 -31.13
C ALA A 286 3.72 8.79 -31.29
#